data_AF-A0A7J8JXW4-F1
#
_entry.id   AF-A0A7J8JXW4-F1
#
_cell.length_a   1.000
_cell.length_b   1.000
_cell.length_c   1.000
_cell.angle_alpha   90.00
_cell.angle_beta   90.00
_cell.angle_gamma   90.00
#
_symmetry.space_group_name_H-M   'P 1'
#
loop_
_entity.id
_entity.type
_entity.pdbx_description
1 polymer ?
#
loop_
_entity_poly.entity_id
_entity_poly.type
_entity_poly.pdbx_seq_one_letter_code
_entity_poly.pdbx_strand_id
1 'polypeptide(L)'
;MRFCELQDEVKQFMEMKGEPVRELNDSKRLCDLVFMVDITKYLSELNVKLQGPNQLLSFLLSNVKSFEAKLKLWKVQLERNNMVHFPILEGQKPSMIVEYAGECAKLTEAFNERFKDMKSKQIKLNVFATPLNVEPADVPDNLQHKIIQLQNNDELKARYNHLLLLEFYKCYISMMNFTL
;
A
#
# COMPACT_ATOMS: atom_id res chain seq x y z
N MET A 1 -3.07 -15.03 -12.61
CA MET A 1 -4.42 -15.08 -13.22
C MET A 1 -4.46 -16.16 -14.30
N ARG A 2 -3.74 -16.03 -15.41
CA ARG A 2 -3.81 -17.00 -16.53
C ARG A 2 -3.47 -18.46 -16.20
N PHE A 3 -2.54 -18.72 -15.28
CA PHE A 3 -2.23 -20.10 -14.88
C PHE A 3 -3.38 -20.78 -14.12
N CYS A 4 -4.05 -20.06 -13.21
CA CYS A 4 -5.20 -20.61 -12.48
C CYS A 4 -6.40 -20.84 -13.39
N GLU A 5 -6.57 -20.00 -14.41
CA GLU A 5 -7.62 -20.15 -15.42
C GLU A 5 -7.39 -21.36 -16.33
N LEU A 6 -6.12 -21.71 -16.59
CA LEU A 6 -5.73 -22.81 -17.50
C LEU A 6 -5.28 -24.07 -16.74
N GLN A 7 -5.63 -24.17 -15.46
CA GLN A 7 -5.06 -25.19 -14.60
C GLN A 7 -5.40 -26.61 -15.05
N ASP A 8 -6.63 -26.84 -15.48
CA ASP A 8 -7.08 -28.15 -15.93
C ASP A 8 -6.43 -28.52 -17.28
N GLU A 9 -6.28 -27.55 -18.18
CA GLU A 9 -5.57 -27.72 -19.45
C GLU A 9 -4.08 -28.02 -19.24
N VAL A 10 -3.44 -27.34 -18.29
CA VAL A 10 -2.04 -27.59 -17.93
C VAL A 10 -1.89 -28.98 -17.33
N LYS A 11 -2.79 -29.41 -16.45
CA LYS A 11 -2.80 -30.78 -15.91
C LYS A 11 -2.90 -31.81 -17.03
N GLN A 12 -3.91 -31.68 -17.90
CA GLN A 12 -4.13 -32.59 -19.02
C GLN A 12 -2.92 -32.63 -19.96
N PHE A 13 -2.35 -31.48 -20.30
CA PHE A 13 -1.18 -31.39 -21.16
C PHE A 13 0.03 -32.12 -20.56
N MET A 14 0.27 -31.94 -19.26
CA MET A 14 1.37 -32.58 -18.54
C MET A 14 1.17 -34.11 -18.43
N GLU A 15 -0.06 -34.57 -18.20
CA GLU A 15 -0.42 -36.00 -18.26
C GLU A 15 -0.17 -36.60 -19.65
N MET A 16 -0.56 -35.90 -20.72
CA MET A 16 -0.29 -36.34 -22.10
C MET A 16 1.20 -36.44 -22.42
N LYS A 17 2.04 -35.64 -21.76
CA LYS A 17 3.51 -35.69 -21.88
C LYS A 17 4.16 -36.78 -21.04
N GLY A 18 3.39 -37.49 -20.21
CA GLY A 18 3.92 -38.50 -19.28
C GLY A 18 4.60 -37.89 -18.05
N GLU A 19 4.43 -36.59 -17.80
CA GLU A 19 5.02 -35.85 -16.67
C GLU A 19 3.92 -35.26 -15.77
N PRO A 20 3.12 -36.09 -15.07
CA PRO A 20 2.01 -35.58 -14.28
C PRO A 20 2.49 -34.70 -13.12
N VAL A 21 1.93 -33.49 -13.01
CA VAL A 21 2.23 -32.53 -11.95
C VAL A 21 1.35 -32.83 -10.73
N ARG A 22 1.83 -33.72 -9.86
CA ARG A 22 1.09 -34.22 -8.69
C ARG A 22 0.70 -33.10 -7.71
N GLU A 23 1.49 -32.03 -7.69
CA GLU A 23 1.26 -30.83 -6.88
C GLU A 23 -0.06 -30.15 -7.21
N LEU A 24 -0.54 -30.23 -8.45
CA LEU A 24 -1.82 -29.65 -8.85
C LEU A 24 -3.02 -30.50 -8.42
N ASN A 25 -2.79 -31.75 -7.99
CA ASN A 25 -3.81 -32.64 -7.44
C ASN A 25 -3.88 -32.57 -5.91
N ASP A 26 -2.95 -31.87 -5.27
CA ASP A 26 -2.94 -31.62 -3.84
C ASP A 26 -3.75 -30.36 -3.52
N SER A 27 -4.90 -30.54 -2.86
CA SER A 27 -5.81 -29.45 -2.49
C SER A 27 -5.13 -28.37 -1.64
N LYS A 28 -4.19 -28.75 -0.77
CA LYS A 28 -3.48 -27.78 0.08
C LYS A 28 -2.55 -26.92 -0.77
N ARG A 29 -1.72 -27.55 -1.61
CA ARG A 29 -0.81 -26.84 -2.52
C ARG A 29 -1.55 -25.96 -3.52
N LEU A 30 -2.73 -26.41 -3.94
CA LEU A 30 -3.61 -25.61 -4.77
C LEU A 30 -4.06 -24.34 -4.05
N CYS A 31 -4.49 -24.45 -2.80
CA CYS A 31 -4.88 -23.32 -1.97
C CYS A 31 -3.71 -22.34 -1.75
N ASP A 32 -2.50 -22.86 -1.50
CA ASP A 32 -1.28 -22.03 -1.38
C ASP A 32 -1.04 -21.23 -2.66
N LEU A 33 -1.14 -21.89 -3.81
CA LEU A 33 -0.95 -21.25 -5.11
C LEU A 33 -1.98 -20.14 -5.36
N VAL A 34 -3.27 -20.41 -5.17
CA VAL A 34 -4.30 -19.40 -5.44
C VAL A 34 -4.23 -18.23 -4.46
N PHE A 35 -3.88 -18.48 -3.20
CA PHE A 35 -3.60 -17.41 -2.24
C PHE A 35 -2.44 -16.52 -2.70
N MET A 36 -1.33 -17.13 -3.16
CA MET A 36 -0.20 -16.39 -3.72
C MET A 36 -0.62 -15.56 -4.94
N VAL A 37 -1.52 -16.07 -5.78
CA VAL A 37 -2.01 -15.34 -6.96
C VAL A 37 -2.84 -14.12 -6.56
N ASP A 38 -3.73 -14.25 -5.58
CA ASP A 38 -4.49 -13.11 -5.02
C ASP A 38 -3.55 -12.05 -4.42
N ILE A 39 -2.59 -12.45 -3.57
CA ILE A 39 -1.60 -11.53 -2.97
C ILE A 39 -0.73 -10.86 -4.04
N THR A 40 -0.24 -11.61 -5.03
CA THR A 40 0.63 -11.08 -6.10
C THR A 40 -0.10 -10.06 -6.96
N LYS A 41 -1.41 -10.24 -7.19
CA LYS A 41 -2.24 -9.23 -7.85
C LYS A 41 -2.22 -7.92 -7.08
N TYR A 42 -2.49 -7.96 -5.78
CA TYR A 42 -2.47 -6.74 -4.95
C TYR A 42 -1.08 -6.10 -4.85
N LEU A 43 -0.02 -6.90 -4.78
CA LEU A 43 1.35 -6.39 -4.80
C LEU A 43 1.68 -5.71 -6.14
N SER A 44 1.20 -6.26 -7.26
CA SER A 44 1.38 -5.67 -8.58
C SER A 44 0.65 -4.33 -8.71
N GLU A 45 -0.59 -4.26 -8.22
CA GLU A 45 -1.36 -3.00 -8.16
C GLU A 45 -0.65 -1.94 -7.31
N LEU A 46 -0.11 -2.32 -6.15
CA LEU A 46 0.69 -1.41 -5.35
C LEU A 46 1.96 -0.98 -6.09
N ASN A 47 2.67 -1.92 -6.71
CA ASN A 47 3.92 -1.64 -7.41
C ASN A 47 3.71 -0.62 -8.53
N VAL A 48 2.62 -0.72 -9.30
CA VAL A 48 2.26 0.28 -10.31
C VAL A 48 2.05 1.66 -9.68
N LYS A 49 1.38 1.74 -8.51
CA LYS A 49 1.18 3.03 -7.81
C LYS A 49 2.47 3.63 -7.25
N LEU A 50 3.47 2.80 -6.96
CA LEU A 50 4.78 3.22 -6.46
C LEU A 50 5.76 3.57 -7.58
N GLN A 51 5.39 3.33 -8.83
CA GLN A 51 6.19 3.60 -10.01
C GLN A 51 5.63 4.81 -10.77
N GLY A 52 6.53 5.51 -11.45
CA GLY A 52 6.19 6.64 -12.30
C GLY A 52 6.97 7.91 -11.92
N PRO A 53 7.21 8.81 -12.88
CA PRO A 53 7.88 10.07 -12.60
C PRO A 53 6.97 11.04 -11.85
N ASN A 54 7.57 12.06 -11.22
CA ASN A 54 6.87 13.22 -10.64
C ASN A 54 5.87 12.90 -9.52
N GLN A 55 6.09 11.81 -8.77
CA GLN A 55 5.26 11.47 -7.62
C GLN A 55 5.82 12.07 -6.33
N LEU A 56 4.93 12.61 -5.49
CA LEU A 56 5.29 13.09 -4.17
C LEU A 56 5.57 11.93 -3.23
N LEU A 57 6.66 12.02 -2.46
CA LEU A 57 7.04 10.97 -1.51
C LEU A 57 5.96 10.73 -0.43
N SER A 58 5.23 11.77 -0.03
CA SER A 58 4.07 11.66 0.86
C SER A 58 2.95 10.81 0.26
N PHE A 59 2.69 10.94 -1.04
CA PHE A 59 1.69 10.13 -1.74
C PHE A 59 2.12 8.66 -1.85
N LEU A 60 3.39 8.41 -2.19
CA LEU A 60 3.96 7.07 -2.21
C LEU A 60 3.83 6.38 -0.85
N LEU A 61 4.19 7.08 0.23
CA LEU A 61 4.08 6.58 1.59
C LEU A 61 2.62 6.30 1.99
N SER A 62 1.66 7.12 1.54
CA SER A 62 0.23 6.87 1.75
C SER A 62 -0.25 5.59 1.05
N ASN A 63 0.24 5.29 -0.16
CA ASN A 63 -0.07 4.03 -0.84
C ASN A 63 0.47 2.82 -0.07
N VAL A 64 1.70 2.90 0.45
CA VAL A 64 2.29 1.85 1.31
C VAL A 64 1.44 1.66 2.57
N LYS A 65 1.11 2.73 3.29
CA LYS A 65 0.27 2.67 4.50
C LYS A 65 -1.11 2.08 4.24
N SER A 66 -1.72 2.43 3.12
CA SER A 66 -3.02 1.87 2.70
C SER A 66 -2.91 0.36 2.50
N PHE A 67 -1.83 -0.12 1.87
CA PHE A 67 -1.60 -1.55 1.69
C PHE A 67 -1.37 -2.27 3.03
N GLU A 68 -0.60 -1.70 3.94
CA GLU A 68 -0.41 -2.27 5.28
C GLU A 68 -1.72 -2.35 6.08
N ALA A 69 -2.59 -1.35 5.95
CA ALA A 69 -3.91 -1.38 6.56
C ALA A 69 -4.78 -2.51 5.98
N LYS A 70 -4.69 -2.76 4.66
CA LYS A 70 -5.35 -3.90 4.01
C LYS A 70 -4.81 -5.24 4.51
N LEU A 71 -3.49 -5.41 4.61
CA LEU A 71 -2.89 -6.65 5.17
C LEU A 71 -3.38 -6.94 6.60
N LYS A 72 -3.47 -5.91 7.45
CA LYS A 72 -4.02 -6.04 8.81
C LYS A 72 -5.49 -6.45 8.80
N LEU A 73 -6.29 -5.86 7.93
CA LEU A 73 -7.70 -6.22 7.76
C LEU A 73 -7.86 -7.67 7.28
N TRP A 74 -7.11 -8.05 6.24
CA TRP A 74 -7.14 -9.39 5.65
C TRP A 74 -6.74 -10.46 6.64
N LYS A 75 -5.72 -10.21 7.46
CA LYS A 75 -5.35 -11.10 8.57
C LYS A 75 -6.57 -11.40 9.46
N VAL A 76 -7.24 -10.36 9.97
CA VAL A 76 -8.40 -10.51 10.88
C VAL A 76 -9.57 -11.21 10.18
N GLN A 77 -9.79 -10.94 8.89
CA GLN A 77 -10.84 -11.59 8.11
C GLN A 77 -10.54 -13.08 7.91
N LEU A 78 -9.32 -13.44 7.55
CA LEU A 78 -8.90 -14.83 7.37
C LEU A 78 -8.98 -15.62 8.69
N GLU A 79 -8.62 -15.02 9.82
CA GLU A 79 -8.81 -15.60 11.17
C GLU A 79 -10.30 -15.88 11.48
N ARG A 80 -11.21 -15.11 10.88
CA ARG A 80 -12.67 -15.25 11.02
C ARG A 80 -13.31 -16.04 9.87
N ASN A 81 -12.51 -16.77 9.11
CA ASN A 81 -12.95 -17.56 7.96
C ASN A 81 -13.65 -16.73 6.85
N ASN A 82 -13.23 -15.47 6.66
CA ASN A 82 -13.76 -14.56 5.64
C ASN A 82 -12.73 -14.33 4.54
N MET A 83 -13.07 -14.75 3.31
CA MET A 83 -12.23 -14.68 2.12
C MET A 83 -12.71 -13.66 1.09
N VAL A 84 -13.54 -12.68 1.47
CA VAL A 84 -14.13 -11.70 0.52
C VAL A 84 -13.12 -10.91 -0.33
N HIS A 85 -11.87 -10.82 0.12
CA HIS A 85 -10.76 -10.18 -0.61
C HIS A 85 -9.75 -11.18 -1.20
N PHE A 86 -10.12 -12.46 -1.27
CA PHE A 86 -9.32 -13.53 -1.86
C PHE A 86 -10.23 -14.37 -2.76
N PRO A 87 -10.75 -13.79 -3.87
CA PRO A 87 -11.79 -14.44 -4.67
C PRO A 87 -11.30 -15.73 -5.35
N ILE A 88 -10.01 -15.84 -5.68
CA ILE A 88 -9.46 -17.05 -6.31
C ILE A 88 -9.34 -18.15 -5.24
N LEU A 89 -8.88 -17.79 -4.04
CA LEU A 89 -8.87 -18.71 -2.89
C LEU A 89 -10.28 -19.15 -2.47
N GLU A 90 -11.23 -18.23 -2.42
CA GLU A 90 -12.63 -18.51 -2.07
C GLU A 90 -13.25 -19.54 -3.03
N GLY A 91 -12.94 -19.43 -4.33
CA GLY A 91 -13.36 -20.39 -5.35
C GLY A 91 -12.88 -21.83 -5.10
N GLN A 92 -11.73 -22.01 -4.42
CA GLN A 92 -11.18 -23.33 -4.09
C GLN A 92 -11.81 -23.97 -2.86
N LYS A 93 -12.63 -23.22 -2.09
CA LYS A 93 -13.30 -23.70 -0.87
C LYS A 93 -12.35 -24.44 0.10
N PRO A 94 -11.25 -23.81 0.54
CA PRO A 94 -10.28 -24.41 1.44
C PRO A 94 -10.93 -24.87 2.76
N SER A 95 -10.45 -25.99 3.30
CA SER A 95 -10.89 -26.51 4.61
C SER A 95 -10.31 -25.74 5.80
N MET A 96 -9.14 -25.11 5.63
CA MET A 96 -8.47 -24.32 6.67
C MET A 96 -7.73 -23.14 6.03
N ILE A 97 -7.91 -21.94 6.59
CA ILE A 97 -7.31 -20.70 6.05
C ILE A 97 -6.52 -19.88 7.08
N VAL A 98 -6.42 -20.37 8.32
CA VAL A 98 -5.75 -19.66 9.44
C VAL A 98 -4.28 -19.38 9.13
N GLU A 99 -3.60 -20.28 8.42
CA GLU A 99 -2.20 -20.10 8.02
C GLU A 99 -1.99 -18.89 7.10
N TYR A 100 -2.95 -18.56 6.23
CA TYR A 100 -2.86 -17.41 5.34
C TYR A 100 -2.96 -16.08 6.09
N ALA A 101 -3.62 -16.08 7.26
CA ALA A 101 -3.57 -14.94 8.16
C ALA A 101 -2.14 -14.73 8.70
N GLY A 102 -1.43 -15.82 8.99
CA GLY A 102 0.00 -15.82 9.34
C GLY A 102 0.87 -15.24 8.23
N GLU A 103 0.60 -15.60 6.97
CA GLU A 103 1.31 -15.02 5.81
C GLU A 103 1.03 -13.51 5.67
N CYS A 104 -0.20 -13.06 5.88
CA CYS A 104 -0.53 -11.61 5.92
C CYS A 104 0.23 -10.88 7.04
N ALA A 105 0.44 -11.53 8.20
CA ALA A 105 1.23 -10.98 9.29
C ALA A 105 2.72 -10.84 8.92
N LYS A 106 3.31 -11.87 8.30
CA LYS A 106 4.71 -11.84 7.82
C LYS A 106 4.90 -10.75 6.76
N LEU A 107 3.97 -10.62 5.82
CA LEU A 107 3.96 -9.53 4.83
C LEU A 107 3.91 -8.16 5.51
N THR A 108 3.07 -8.00 6.54
CA THR A 108 2.98 -6.74 7.30
C THR A 108 4.32 -6.39 7.95
N GLU A 109 5.01 -7.36 8.55
CA GLU A 109 6.33 -7.17 9.15
C GLU A 109 7.38 -6.80 8.10
N ALA A 110 7.42 -7.53 6.97
CA ALA A 110 8.33 -7.23 5.87
C ALA A 110 8.15 -5.82 5.32
N PHE A 111 6.89 -5.35 5.21
CA PHE A 111 6.59 -3.97 4.81
C PHE A 111 7.03 -2.94 5.86
N ASN A 112 6.79 -3.22 7.15
CA ASN A 112 7.24 -2.33 8.22
C ASN A 112 8.74 -2.11 8.20
N GLU A 113 9.52 -3.19 8.07
CA GLU A 113 10.97 -3.09 7.99
C GLU A 113 11.44 -2.42 6.70
N ARG A 114 10.90 -2.84 5.54
CA ARG A 114 11.29 -2.27 4.24
C ARG A 114 11.06 -0.76 4.13
N PHE A 115 10.01 -0.23 4.75
CA PHE A 115 9.63 1.18 4.65
C PHE A 115 9.90 1.99 5.93
N LYS A 116 10.63 1.43 6.89
CA LYS A 116 10.93 2.04 8.20
C LYS A 116 11.52 3.45 8.10
N ASP A 117 12.52 3.63 7.25
CA ASP A 117 13.20 4.92 7.05
C ASP A 117 12.32 5.98 6.39
N MET A 118 11.37 5.55 5.56
CA MET A 118 10.42 6.45 4.94
C MET A 118 9.37 6.91 5.97
N LYS A 119 8.91 5.97 6.82
CA LYS A 119 7.97 6.25 7.91
C LYS A 119 8.57 7.15 8.98
N SER A 120 9.86 7.01 9.30
CA SER A 120 10.54 7.90 10.26
C SER A 120 10.58 9.37 9.79
N LYS A 121 10.47 9.60 8.48
CA LYS A 121 10.40 10.94 7.87
C LYS A 121 8.97 11.46 7.71
N GLN A 122 7.96 10.74 8.20
CA GLN A 122 6.54 11.07 7.97
C GLN A 122 6.20 12.51 8.36
N ILE A 123 6.64 12.99 9.53
CA ILE A 123 6.32 14.36 9.97
C ILE A 123 6.90 15.39 9.00
N LYS A 124 8.15 15.21 8.56
CA LYS A 124 8.77 16.11 7.56
C LYS A 124 8.01 16.10 6.23
N LEU A 125 7.49 14.94 5.83
CA LEU A 125 6.66 14.82 4.63
C LEU A 125 5.29 15.47 4.82
N ASN A 126 4.67 15.36 6.00
CA ASN A 126 3.37 15.95 6.30
C ASN A 126 3.44 17.48 6.41
N VAL A 127 4.52 18.02 6.96
CA VAL A 127 4.79 19.47 6.97
C VAL A 127 4.72 20.03 5.55
N PHE A 128 5.20 19.29 4.56
CA PHE A 128 5.09 19.67 3.16
C PHE A 128 3.72 19.35 2.57
N ALA A 129 3.23 18.12 2.74
CA ALA A 129 2.08 17.61 1.99
C ALA A 129 0.71 17.95 2.58
N THR A 130 0.65 18.24 3.88
CA THR A 130 -0.57 18.55 4.64
C THR A 130 -0.27 19.54 5.77
N PRO A 131 0.33 20.72 5.49
CA PRO A 131 0.73 21.69 6.51
C PRO A 131 -0.42 22.18 7.39
N LEU A 132 -1.66 22.09 6.91
CA LEU A 132 -2.86 22.50 7.64
C LEU A 132 -3.30 21.52 8.74
N ASN A 133 -2.81 20.27 8.70
CA ASN A 133 -3.26 19.17 9.56
C ASN A 133 -2.14 18.58 10.44
N VAL A 134 -0.98 19.25 10.51
CA VAL A 134 0.12 18.83 11.39
C VAL A 134 0.01 19.51 12.75
N GLU A 135 0.34 18.79 13.82
CA GLU A 135 0.47 19.36 15.16
C GLU A 135 1.77 20.18 15.24
N PRO A 136 1.73 21.50 15.51
CA PRO A 136 2.93 22.33 15.60
C PRO A 136 3.95 21.81 16.63
N ALA A 137 3.52 21.18 17.72
CA ALA A 137 4.46 20.62 18.70
C ALA A 137 5.31 19.45 18.14
N ASP A 138 4.82 18.74 17.12
CA ASP A 138 5.50 17.59 16.54
C ASP A 138 6.47 17.96 15.42
N VAL A 139 6.42 19.19 14.89
CA VAL A 139 7.28 19.63 13.77
C VAL A 139 8.63 20.17 14.26
N PRO A 140 9.69 20.17 13.41
CA PRO A 140 10.98 20.74 13.78
C PRO A 140 10.87 22.19 14.28
N ASP A 141 11.57 22.53 15.36
CA ASP A 141 11.51 23.82 16.06
C ASP A 141 11.57 25.04 15.13
N ASN A 142 12.45 24.99 14.13
CA ASN A 142 12.64 26.06 13.15
C ASN A 142 11.43 26.28 12.20
N LEU A 143 10.44 25.39 12.21
CA LEU A 143 9.24 25.44 11.38
C LEU A 143 7.96 25.66 12.19
N GLN A 144 7.97 25.51 13.52
CA GLN A 144 6.77 25.57 14.36
C GLN A 144 6.00 26.88 14.18
N HIS A 145 6.67 28.04 14.36
CA HIS A 145 6.04 29.34 14.16
C HIS A 145 5.53 29.57 12.73
N LYS A 146 6.26 29.08 11.72
CA LYS A 146 5.85 29.20 10.30
C LYS A 146 4.59 28.39 10.02
N ILE A 147 4.50 27.19 10.58
CA ILE A 147 3.31 26.34 10.47
C ILE A 147 2.12 26.99 11.18
N ILE A 148 2.31 27.55 12.38
CA ILE A 148 1.24 28.26 13.11
C ILE A 148 0.74 29.45 12.28
N GLN A 149 1.65 30.25 11.71
CA GLN A 149 1.27 31.37 10.84
C GLN A 149 0.48 30.90 9.61
N LEU A 150 0.95 29.85 8.94
CA LEU A 150 0.27 29.27 7.77
C LEU A 150 -1.13 28.74 8.15
N GLN A 151 -1.24 28.01 9.26
CA GLN A 151 -2.49 27.45 9.80
C GLN A 151 -3.48 28.49 10.33
N ASN A 152 -3.08 29.75 10.51
CA ASN A 152 -3.96 30.83 10.94
C ASN A 152 -4.17 31.91 9.86
N ASN A 153 -3.62 31.72 8.66
CA ASN A 153 -3.80 32.64 7.55
C ASN A 153 -4.88 32.12 6.57
N ASP A 154 -6.05 32.74 6.60
CA ASP A 154 -7.20 32.29 5.80
C ASP A 154 -7.01 32.46 4.29
N GLU A 155 -6.24 33.45 3.85
CA GLU A 155 -5.89 33.61 2.43
C GLU A 155 -4.99 32.45 1.96
N LEU A 156 -3.98 32.09 2.75
CA LEU A 156 -3.09 30.98 2.43
C LEU A 156 -3.82 29.64 2.48
N LYS A 157 -4.73 29.43 3.44
CA LYS A 157 -5.61 28.24 3.46
C LYS A 157 -6.47 28.15 2.20
N ALA A 158 -7.09 29.26 1.81
CA ALA A 158 -7.90 29.32 0.61
C ALA A 158 -7.04 28.94 -0.61
N ARG A 159 -5.87 29.55 -0.78
CA ARG A 159 -4.94 29.22 -1.88
C ARG A 159 -4.50 27.75 -1.85
N TYR A 160 -4.17 27.21 -0.69
CA TYR A 160 -3.77 25.81 -0.53
C TYR A 160 -4.85 24.83 -1.03
N ASN A 161 -6.13 25.15 -0.76
CA ASN A 161 -7.25 24.29 -1.16
C ASN A 161 -7.59 24.37 -2.67
N HIS A 162 -7.18 25.45 -3.35
CA HIS A 162 -7.51 25.69 -4.76
C HIS A 162 -6.34 25.44 -5.73
N LEU A 163 -5.11 25.32 -5.23
CA LEU A 163 -3.91 25.13 -6.05
C LEU A 163 -3.35 23.72 -5.91
N LEU A 164 -2.62 23.25 -6.93
CA LEU A 164 -1.79 22.06 -6.78
C LEU A 164 -0.69 22.35 -5.75
N LEU A 165 -0.29 21.33 -4.98
CA LEU A 165 0.65 21.50 -3.86
C LEU A 165 1.95 22.23 -4.27
N LEU A 166 2.52 21.86 -5.43
CA LEU A 166 3.74 22.49 -5.93
C LEU A 166 3.51 23.94 -6.38
N GLU A 167 2.33 24.26 -6.91
CA GLU A 167 1.97 25.63 -7.31
C GLU A 167 1.74 26.50 -6.08
N PHE A 168 1.06 25.97 -5.07
CA PHE A 168 0.92 26.62 -3.77
C PHE A 168 2.27 27.04 -3.21
N TYR A 169 3.25 26.13 -3.13
CA TYR A 169 4.57 26.47 -2.59
C TYR A 169 5.37 27.43 -3.47
N LYS A 170 5.24 27.36 -4.80
CA LYS A 170 5.84 28.35 -5.71
C LYS A 170 5.31 29.75 -5.41
N CYS A 171 3.99 29.90 -5.29
CA CYS A 171 3.36 31.17 -4.94
C CYS A 171 3.74 31.61 -3.52
N TYR A 172 3.69 30.71 -2.53
CA TYR A 172 4.03 31.01 -1.14
C TYR A 172 5.46 31.54 -0.98
N ILE A 173 6.44 30.89 -1.62
CA ILE A 173 7.84 31.35 -1.61
C ILE A 173 7.98 32.73 -2.28
N SER A 174 7.30 32.94 -3.41
CA SER A 174 7.32 34.24 -4.09
C SER A 174 6.68 35.38 -3.29
N MET A 175 5.65 35.10 -2.50
CA MET A 175 4.98 36.09 -1.64
C MET A 175 5.80 36.44 -0.39
N MET A 176 6.70 35.56 0.03
CA MET A 176 7.48 35.72 1.25
C MET A 176 8.79 36.50 1.08
N ASN A 177 9.15 36.97 -0.13
CA ASN A 177 10.37 37.73 -0.43
C ASN A 177 11.58 37.28 0.42
N PHE A 178 11.97 36.01 0.33
CA PHE A 178 13.23 35.57 0.91
C PHE A 178 14.39 36.10 0.05
N THR A 179 15.00 37.21 0.45
CA THR A 179 16.43 37.43 0.15
C THR A 179 17.19 36.33 0.87
N LEU A 180 17.76 35.41 0.09
CA LEU A 180 18.77 34.45 0.52
C LEU A 180 19.99 35.17 1.10
#